data_AF-A0A965UR38-F1
#
_entry.id   AF-A0A965UR38-F1
#
_cell.length_a   1.000
_cell.length_b   1.000
_cell.length_c   1.000
_cell.angle_alpha   90.00
_cell.angle_beta   90.00
_cell.angle_gamma   90.00
#
_symmetry.space_group_name_H-M   'P 1'
#
loop_
_entity.id
_entity.type
_entity.pdbx_description
1 polymer ?
#
loop_
_entity_poly.entity_id
_entity_poly.type
_entity_poly.pdbx_seq_one_letter_code
_entity_poly.pdbx_strand_id
1 'polypeptide(L)' 'MFSVRLICDSTARNLTFPSGWTFLGVKPSAMTASRTGVLSLFSYGSAEADVVAAYAESL' A
#
# COMPACT_ATOMS: atom_id res chain seq x y z
N MET A 1 2.43 -5.67 -13.45
CA MET A 1 1.59 -5.23 -12.32
C MET A 1 1.77 -6.25 -11.22
N PHE A 2 2.26 -5.81 -10.06
CA PHE A 2 2.45 -6.68 -8.90
C PHE A 2 1.44 -6.31 -7.82
N SER A 3 0.98 -7.30 -7.05
CA SER A 3 0.08 -7.07 -5.93
C SER A 3 0.56 -7.82 -4.70
N VAL A 4 0.53 -7.14 -3.55
CA VAL A 4 0.86 -7.71 -2.24
C VAL A 4 -0.42 -7.78 -1.41
N ARG A 5 -0.72 -8.96 -0.87
CA ARG A 5 -1.78 -9.14 0.12
C ARG A 5 -1.22 -8.91 1.52
N LEU A 6 -1.84 -8.01 2.26
CA LEU A 6 -1.52 -7.68 3.65
C LEU A 6 -2.63 -8.27 4.54
N ILE A 7 -2.26 -8.99 5.60
CA ILE A 7 -3.21 -9.51 6.59
C ILE A 7 -2.80 -8.92 7.93
N CYS A 8 -3.66 -8.11 8.51
CA CYS A 8 -3.40 -7.49 9.81
C CYS A 8 -3.91 -8.40 10.92
N ASP A 9 -3.08 -8.58 11.95
CA ASP A 9 -3.49 -9.24 13.19
C ASP A 9 -4.43 -8.34 14.00
N SER A 10 -4.64 -8.66 15.27
CA SER A 10 -5.54 -7.90 16.16
C SER A 10 -5.06 -6.50 16.53
N THR A 11 -3.90 -6.04 16.04
CA THR A 11 -3.36 -4.71 16.34
C THR A 11 -3.14 -3.91 15.05
N ALA A 12 -3.60 -2.66 15.04
CA ALA A 12 -3.37 -1.78 13.89
C ALA A 12 -1.87 -1.57 13.66
N ARG A 13 -1.45 -1.48 12.40
CA ARG A 13 -0.03 -1.38 12.02
C ARG A 13 0.21 -0.10 11.24
N ASN A 14 1.21 0.67 11.63
CA ASN A 14 1.68 1.80 10.84
C ASN A 14 2.29 1.28 9.54
N LEU A 15 1.94 1.91 8.43
CA LEU A 15 2.49 1.61 7.12
C LEU A 15 3.42 2.75 6.72
N THR A 16 4.64 2.40 6.34
CA THR A 16 5.60 3.32 5.75
C THR A 16 5.87 2.90 4.32
N PHE A 17 5.94 3.87 3.42
CA PHE A 17 6.22 3.65 2.01
C PHE A 17 7.28 4.65 1.57
N PRO A 18 8.10 4.28 0.56
CA PRO A 18 9.04 5.20 -0.05
C PRO A 18 8.38 6.53 -0.43
N SER A 19 9.14 7.61 -0.27
CA SER A 19 8.62 8.97 -0.49
C SER A 19 8.36 9.27 -1.96
N GLY A 20 9.06 8.61 -2.88
CA GLY A 20 8.90 8.79 -4.32
C GLY A 20 7.63 8.17 -4.91
N TRP A 21 6.95 7.27 -4.18
CA TRP A 21 5.77 6.59 -4.72
C TRP A 21 4.57 7.53 -4.84
N THR A 22 3.88 7.45 -5.98
CA THR A 22 2.62 8.17 -6.21
C THR A 22 1.44 7.27 -5.87
N PHE A 23 0.55 7.68 -4.96
CA PHE A 23 -0.65 6.90 -4.61
C PHE A 23 -1.87 7.34 -5.42
N LEU A 24 -2.57 6.37 -5.99
CA LEU A 24 -3.92 6.54 -6.52
C LEU A 24 -4.89 6.61 -5.33
N GLY A 25 -5.32 7.81 -5.00
CA GLY A 25 -6.10 8.09 -3.79
C GLY A 25 -5.23 8.53 -2.62
N VAL A 26 -5.70 8.26 -1.39
CA VAL A 26 -4.99 8.67 -0.18
C VAL A 26 -3.88 7.66 0.14
N LYS A 27 -2.64 8.16 0.28
CA LYS A 27 -1.53 7.35 0.81
C LYS A 27 -1.89 6.89 2.24
N PRO A 28 -2.00 5.58 2.51
CA PRO A 28 -2.34 5.10 3.83
C PRO A 28 -1.17 5.31 4.80
N SER A 29 -1.46 5.71 6.03
CA SER A 29 -0.48 5.79 7.12
C SER A 29 -0.54 4.58 8.05
N ALA A 30 -1.64 3.83 8.02
CA ALA A 30 -1.86 2.65 8.83
C ALA A 30 -2.81 1.66 8.14
N MET A 31 -2.73 0.41 8.58
CA MET A 31 -3.70 -0.64 8.31
C MET A 31 -4.50 -0.90 9.58
N THR A 32 -5.81 -1.03 9.45
CA THR A 32 -6.68 -1.28 10.60
C THR A 32 -6.51 -2.73 11.08
N ALA A 33 -6.60 -2.93 12.39
CA ALA A 33 -6.57 -4.26 12.99
C ALA A 33 -7.61 -5.21 12.36
N SER A 34 -7.25 -6.47 12.22
CA SER A 34 -8.10 -7.58 11.77
C SER A 34 -8.66 -7.43 10.35
N ARG A 35 -8.09 -6.55 9.53
CA ARG A 35 -8.45 -6.38 8.12
C ARG A 35 -7.51 -7.14 7.18
N THR A 36 -7.99 -7.36 5.96
CA THR A 36 -7.15 -7.76 4.82
C THR A 36 -7.04 -6.59 3.87
N GLY A 37 -5.81 -6.27 3.45
CA GLY A 37 -5.50 -5.19 2.53
C GLY A 37 -4.83 -5.69 1.26
N VAL A 38 -4.96 -4.92 0.19
CA VAL A 38 -4.26 -5.15 -1.07
C VAL A 38 -3.48 -3.89 -1.41
N LEU A 39 -2.18 -4.06 -1.67
CA LEU A 39 -1.32 -3.05 -2.24
C LEU A 39 -1.00 -3.44 -3.69
N SER A 40 -1.50 -2.67 -4.65
CA SER A 40 -1.19 -2.83 -6.07
C SER A 40 -0.06 -1.88 -6.47
N LEU A 41 0.94 -2.38 -7.19
CA LEU A 41 2.14 -1.65 -7.61
C LEU A 41 2.28 -1.69 -9.13
N PHE A 42 2.49 -0.51 -9.70
CA PHE A 42 2.73 -0.27 -11.12
C PHE A 42 4.07 0.43 -11.26
N SER A 43 5.08 -0.31 -11.74
CA SER A 43 6.43 0.23 -12.00
C SER A 43 6.56 0.56 -13.48
N TYR A 44 6.91 1.80 -13.78
CA TYR A 44 7.12 2.30 -15.15
C TYR A 44 8.60 2.54 -15.49
N GLY A 45 9.47 2.39 -14.48
CA GLY A 45 10.91 2.56 -14.58
C GLY A 45 11.60 1.87 -13.40
N SER A 46 12.82 2.33 -13.09
CA SER A 46 13.66 1.77 -12.03
C SER A 46 13.84 2.69 -10.83
N ALA A 47 13.41 3.96 -10.90
CA ALA A 47 13.43 4.87 -9.77
C ALA A 47 12.15 4.74 -8.93
N GLU A 48 12.21 5.10 -7.65
CA GLU A 48 11.03 5.11 -6.78
C GLU A 48 9.93 6.06 -7.29
N ALA A 49 10.32 7.14 -7.97
CA ALA A 49 9.43 8.10 -8.60
C ALA A 49 8.60 7.49 -9.75
N ASP A 50 9.04 6.37 -10.31
CA ASP A 50 8.37 5.68 -11.42
C ASP A 50 7.32 4.67 -10.93
N VAL A 51 7.04 4.65 -9.62
CA VAL A 51 6.09 3.73 -9.00
C VAL A 51 4.78 4.44 -8.69
N VAL A 52 3.70 3.93 -9.27
CA VAL A 52 2.32 4.25 -8.89
C VAL A 52 1.76 3.11 -8.05
N ALA A 53 1.12 3.44 -6.93
CA ALA A 53 0.57 2.49 -5.99
C ALA A 53 -0.92 2.74 -5.74
N ALA A 54 -1.67 1.70 -5.45
CA ALA A 54 -3.04 1.81 -4.95
C ALA A 54 -3.20 0.89 -3.74
N TYR A 55 -3.93 1.36 -2.73
CA TYR A 55 -4.19 0.60 -1.51
C TYR A 55 -5.68 0.61 -1.18
N ALA A 56 -6.18 -0.55 -0.75
CA ALA A 56 -7.50 -0.70 -0.17
C ALA A 56 -7.48 -1.79 0.91
N GLU A 57 -8.36 -1.67 1.90
CA GLU A 57 -8.61 -2.70 2.91
C GLU A 57 -10.10 -3.07 2.97
N SER A 58 -10.38 -4.29 3.41
CA SER A 58 -11.74 -4.80 3.63
C SER A 58 -12.49 -3.93 4.64
N LEU A 59 -13.78 -3.67 4.45
CA LEU A 59 -14.58 -2.93 5.45
C LEU A 59 -14.64 -3.66 6.79
#